data_AF-A0A5M9K5J9-F1
#
_entry.id   AF-A0A5M9K5J9-F1
#
_cell.length_a   1.000
_cell.length_b   1.000
_cell.length_c   1.000
_cell.angle_alpha   90.00
_cell.angle_beta   90.00
_cell.angle_gamma   90.00
#
_symmetry.space_group_name_H-M   'P 1'
#
loop_
_entity.id
_entity.type
_entity.pdbx_description
1 polymer ?
#
loop_
_entity_poly.entity_id
_entity_poly.type
_entity_poly.pdbx_seq_one_letter_code
_entity_poly.pdbx_strand_id
1 'polypeptide(L)'
;MFTQVIPQLKGAQAANIGDVLIVSDIDEIPRPETLDLLRICDFNKRLTLRSRFYYYGFQFLHKGPEWAHPQATTYAGPTKTILPADLRNGEGGFRLFRYFQKKDLANASWHCSSCFSTISEMLNKMASFSHTTLNREEFRSEERIVDRVRKGLDLWDREGEEYEVLWENKDVPGWVGNNSERFGYMLRREGGNAGFVDYVAKHGDVNGS
;
A
#
# COMPACT_ATOMS: atom_id res chain seq x y z
N MET A 1 -12.61 13.58 7.12
CA MET A 1 -12.80 12.98 5.79
C MET A 1 -14.27 12.74 5.44
N PHE A 2 -14.98 11.76 6.01
CA PHE A 2 -16.36 11.40 5.57
C PHE A 2 -17.36 12.57 5.59
N THR A 3 -17.50 13.26 6.73
CA THR A 3 -18.41 14.41 6.90
C THR A 3 -17.98 15.66 6.13
N GLN A 4 -16.74 15.70 5.64
CA GLN A 4 -16.19 16.81 4.87
C GLN A 4 -16.35 16.58 3.36
N VAL A 5 -16.25 15.32 2.92
CA VAL A 5 -16.25 14.94 1.50
C VAL A 5 -17.65 14.57 1.02
N ILE A 6 -18.32 13.62 1.67
CA ILE A 6 -19.59 13.06 1.18
C ILE A 6 -20.68 14.13 0.97
N PRO A 7 -20.88 15.10 1.87
CA PRO A 7 -21.89 16.15 1.64
C PRO A 7 -21.57 17.10 0.47
N GLN A 8 -20.32 17.13 -0.02
CA GLN A 8 -19.90 17.99 -1.12
C GLN A 8 -20.09 17.32 -2.50
N LEU A 9 -20.26 15.99 -2.53
CA LEU A 9 -20.50 15.25 -3.76
C LEU A 9 -21.92 15.51 -4.29
N LYS A 10 -22.04 15.94 -5.55
CA LYS A 10 -23.31 16.35 -6.17
C LYS A 10 -23.51 15.73 -7.54
N GLY A 11 -24.76 15.68 -8.00
CA GLY A 11 -25.11 15.13 -9.32
C GLY A 11 -24.68 13.68 -9.45
N ALA A 12 -23.96 13.36 -10.54
CA ALA A 12 -23.47 12.01 -10.81
C ALA A 12 -22.45 11.48 -9.78
N GLN A 13 -21.86 12.35 -8.96
CA GLN A 13 -20.91 11.95 -7.92
C GLN A 13 -21.58 11.71 -6.56
N ALA A 14 -22.85 12.09 -6.40
CA ALA A 14 -23.55 11.96 -5.13
C ALA A 14 -23.57 10.50 -4.67
N ALA A 15 -23.19 10.27 -3.41
CA ALA A 15 -23.23 8.93 -2.83
C ALA A 15 -24.67 8.47 -2.63
N ASN A 16 -24.99 7.30 -3.17
CA ASN A 16 -26.30 6.66 -3.08
C ASN A 16 -26.26 5.51 -2.09
N ILE A 17 -27.38 5.25 -1.44
CA ILE A 17 -27.52 4.09 -0.56
C ILE A 17 -27.21 2.82 -1.37
N GLY A 18 -26.28 2.01 -0.87
CA GLY A 18 -25.79 0.82 -1.57
C GLY A 18 -24.45 1.02 -2.27
N ASP A 19 -23.98 2.27 -2.44
CA ASP A 19 -22.66 2.51 -3.03
C ASP A 19 -21.55 1.90 -2.16
N VAL A 20 -20.54 1.35 -2.81
CA VAL A 20 -19.36 0.81 -2.13
C VAL A 20 -18.43 1.96 -1.75
N LEU A 21 -18.04 2.00 -0.49
CA LEU A 21 -17.01 2.89 0.02
C LEU A 21 -15.76 2.09 0.33
N ILE A 22 -14.64 2.47 -0.29
CA ILE A 22 -13.32 1.92 -0.01
C ILE A 22 -12.51 2.99 0.70
N VAL A 23 -11.95 2.64 1.86
CA VAL A 23 -11.05 3.50 2.63
C VAL A 23 -9.64 2.95 2.49
N SER A 24 -8.83 3.66 1.70
CA SER A 24 -7.53 3.22 1.20
C SER A 24 -6.50 4.31 1.34
N ASP A 25 -5.25 3.92 1.61
CA ASP A 25 -4.09 4.77 1.38
C ASP A 25 -3.68 4.75 -0.10
N ILE A 26 -2.83 5.70 -0.52
CA ILE A 26 -2.42 5.85 -1.94
C ILE A 26 -1.60 4.65 -2.42
N ASP A 27 -0.87 4.00 -1.51
CA ASP A 27 -0.07 2.81 -1.75
C ASP A 27 -0.88 1.50 -1.65
N GLU A 28 -2.18 1.58 -1.33
CA GLU A 28 -3.12 0.45 -1.28
C GLU A 28 -4.03 0.50 -2.52
N ILE A 29 -3.78 -0.38 -3.49
CA ILE A 29 -4.42 -0.35 -4.82
C ILE A 29 -5.30 -1.60 -4.97
N PRO A 30 -6.64 -1.47 -4.95
CA PRO A 30 -7.54 -2.57 -5.27
C PRO A 30 -7.33 -3.12 -6.68
N ARG A 31 -7.45 -4.44 -6.82
CA ARG A 31 -7.44 -5.07 -8.14
C ARG A 31 -8.72 -4.74 -8.93
N PRO A 32 -8.66 -4.64 -10.27
CA PRO A 32 -9.85 -4.46 -11.09
C PRO A 32 -10.94 -5.50 -10.81
N GLU A 33 -10.55 -6.78 -10.68
CA GLU A 33 -11.46 -7.89 -10.42
C GLU A 33 -12.13 -7.76 -9.04
N THR A 34 -11.42 -7.22 -8.06
CA THR A 34 -11.98 -6.91 -6.74
C THR A 34 -13.06 -5.84 -6.85
N LEU A 35 -12.85 -4.81 -7.66
CA LEU A 35 -13.86 -3.77 -7.87
C LEU A 35 -15.12 -4.34 -8.53
N ASP A 36 -14.96 -5.26 -9.49
CA ASP A 36 -16.08 -5.97 -10.11
C ASP A 36 -16.85 -6.80 -9.09
N LEU A 37 -16.16 -7.56 -8.24
CA LEU A 37 -16.78 -8.34 -7.17
C LEU A 37 -17.55 -7.45 -6.19
N LEU A 38 -16.98 -6.33 -5.76
CA LEU A 38 -17.63 -5.40 -4.84
C LEU A 38 -18.89 -4.76 -5.45
N ARG A 39 -18.92 -4.60 -6.77
CA ARG A 39 -20.07 -4.03 -7.48
C ARG A 39 -21.21 -5.03 -7.67
N ILE A 40 -20.89 -6.30 -7.83
CA ILE A 40 -21.85 -7.35 -8.23
C ILE A 40 -22.39 -8.11 -7.01
N CYS A 41 -21.56 -8.32 -5.99
CA CYS A 41 -21.86 -9.20 -4.87
C CYS A 41 -22.21 -8.40 -3.60
N ASP A 42 -23.15 -8.93 -2.82
CA ASP A 42 -23.32 -8.51 -1.43
C ASP A 42 -22.13 -9.00 -0.58
N PHE A 43 -21.65 -8.14 0.32
CA PHE A 43 -20.57 -8.47 1.23
C PHE A 43 -20.83 -7.96 2.65
N ASN A 44 -20.09 -8.49 3.62
CA ASN A 44 -20.25 -8.12 5.02
C ASN A 44 -19.97 -6.63 5.23
N LYS A 45 -20.67 -6.02 6.20
CA LYS A 45 -20.55 -4.58 6.51
C LYS A 45 -19.11 -4.09 6.69
N ARG A 46 -18.20 -4.93 7.15
CA ARG A 46 -16.76 -4.62 7.28
C ARG A 46 -15.97 -5.67 6.50
N LEU A 47 -15.54 -5.33 5.30
CA LEU A 47 -14.71 -6.20 4.49
C LEU A 47 -13.27 -5.68 4.47
N THR A 48 -12.32 -6.54 4.82
CA THR A 48 -10.90 -6.28 4.62
C THR A 48 -10.50 -6.81 3.26
N LEU A 49 -10.00 -5.94 2.40
CA LEU A 49 -9.41 -6.29 1.12
C LEU A 49 -7.93 -6.60 1.37
N ARG A 50 -7.59 -7.88 1.55
CA ARG A 50 -6.22 -8.27 1.86
C ARG A 50 -5.31 -7.96 0.68
N SER A 51 -4.24 -7.24 0.96
CA SER A 51 -3.29 -6.81 -0.06
C SER A 51 -2.07 -7.71 -0.08
N ARG A 52 -1.63 -8.10 -1.26
CA ARG A 52 -0.26 -8.60 -1.42
C ARG A 52 0.70 -7.48 -1.10
N PHE A 53 1.55 -7.74 -0.11
CA PHE A 53 2.41 -6.72 0.48
C PHE A 53 3.77 -6.71 -0.20
N TYR A 54 4.02 -5.66 -0.99
CA TYR A 54 5.25 -5.39 -1.68
C TYR A 54 6.00 -4.22 -1.03
N TYR A 55 7.33 -4.26 -1.12
CA TYR A 55 8.20 -3.27 -0.52
C TYR A 55 9.19 -2.71 -1.53
N TYR A 56 9.37 -1.38 -1.55
CA TYR A 56 10.17 -0.62 -2.53
C TYR A 56 9.77 -0.74 -4.00
N GLY A 57 9.03 -1.76 -4.38
CA GLY A 57 8.53 -2.03 -5.71
C GLY A 57 7.90 -3.42 -5.71
N PHE A 58 7.32 -3.82 -6.83
CA PHE A 58 6.70 -5.13 -7.00
C PHE A 58 7.71 -6.28 -7.15
N GLN A 59 8.99 -6.03 -6.90
CA GLN A 59 10.05 -7.03 -6.89
C GLN A 59 10.18 -7.74 -5.53
N PHE A 60 9.83 -7.09 -4.42
CA PHE A 60 10.06 -7.62 -3.07
C PHE A 60 8.74 -7.91 -2.37
N LEU A 61 8.35 -9.19 -2.32
CA LEU A 61 7.12 -9.63 -1.69
C LEU A 61 7.37 -10.01 -0.23
N HIS A 62 6.62 -9.44 0.70
CA HIS A 62 6.72 -9.78 2.11
C HIS A 62 6.36 -11.24 2.39
N LYS A 63 7.16 -11.95 3.18
CA LYS A 63 6.98 -13.38 3.50
C LYS A 63 5.90 -13.66 4.57
N GLY A 64 5.41 -12.63 5.24
CA GLY A 64 4.38 -12.76 6.28
C GLY A 64 2.93 -12.73 5.74
N PRO A 65 1.94 -12.48 6.60
CA PRO A 65 0.54 -12.40 6.19
C PRO A 65 0.29 -11.25 5.22
N GLU A 66 -0.78 -11.37 4.42
CA GLU A 66 -1.26 -10.27 3.59
C GLU A 66 -1.62 -9.03 4.42
N TRP A 67 -1.27 -7.87 3.87
CA TRP A 67 -1.54 -6.58 4.49
C TRP A 67 -3.05 -6.40 4.68
N ALA A 68 -3.45 -6.00 5.89
CA ALA A 68 -4.83 -6.03 6.35
C ALA A 68 -5.64 -4.79 5.92
N HIS A 69 -5.34 -4.22 4.76
CA HIS A 69 -5.96 -3.03 4.20
C HIS A 69 -5.89 -3.09 2.67
N PRO A 70 -6.75 -2.37 1.93
CA PRO A 70 -7.75 -1.41 2.41
C PRO A 70 -9.02 -2.05 3.00
N GLN A 71 -9.93 -1.23 3.53
CA GLN A 71 -11.25 -1.69 3.98
C GLN A 71 -12.35 -1.20 3.05
N ALA A 72 -13.38 -2.04 2.88
CA ALA A 72 -14.60 -1.70 2.18
C ALA A 72 -15.83 -1.80 3.10
N THR A 73 -16.81 -0.94 2.84
CA THR A 73 -18.16 -0.97 3.43
C THR A 73 -19.18 -0.46 2.41
N THR A 74 -20.45 -0.48 2.77
CA THR A 74 -21.54 0.06 1.96
C THR A 74 -22.02 1.37 2.57
N TYR A 75 -22.25 2.37 1.72
CA TYR A 75 -22.89 3.61 2.12
C TYR A 75 -24.35 3.34 2.51
N ALA A 76 -24.67 3.63 3.77
CA ALA A 76 -26.01 3.46 4.35
C ALA A 76 -26.64 4.80 4.75
N GLY A 77 -26.15 5.91 4.17
CA GLY A 77 -26.59 7.26 4.48
C GLY A 77 -25.74 7.94 5.55
N PRO A 78 -25.95 9.24 5.81
CA PRO A 78 -25.04 10.06 6.61
C PRO A 78 -24.90 9.62 8.07
N THR A 79 -25.93 8.97 8.62
CA THR A 79 -25.98 8.59 10.06
C THR A 79 -25.74 7.11 10.32
N LYS A 80 -25.93 6.24 9.32
CA LYS A 80 -25.82 4.77 9.48
C LYS A 80 -24.57 4.18 8.83
N THR A 81 -23.86 4.95 8.01
CA THR A 81 -22.62 4.50 7.38
C THR A 81 -21.51 4.35 8.42
N ILE A 82 -20.73 3.27 8.33
CA ILE A 82 -19.55 3.08 9.17
C ILE A 82 -18.51 4.13 8.78
N LEU A 83 -18.08 4.93 9.75
CA LEU A 83 -17.11 6.01 9.50
C LEU A 83 -15.72 5.44 9.22
N PRO A 84 -14.86 6.12 8.42
CA PRO A 84 -13.54 5.62 8.04
C PRO A 84 -12.64 5.21 9.22
N ALA A 85 -12.60 6.00 10.29
CA ALA A 85 -11.80 5.67 11.48
C ALA A 85 -12.31 4.41 12.19
N ASP A 86 -13.63 4.27 12.34
CA ASP A 86 -14.24 3.04 12.86
C ASP A 86 -14.00 1.85 11.92
N LEU A 87 -14.07 2.07 10.60
CA LEU A 87 -13.84 1.00 9.62
C LEU A 87 -12.40 0.47 9.69
N ARG A 88 -11.38 1.36 9.71
CA ARG A 88 -9.96 0.97 9.79
C ARG A 88 -9.56 0.47 11.18
N ASN A 89 -9.91 1.19 12.25
CA ASN A 89 -9.38 0.94 13.59
C ASN A 89 -10.35 0.17 14.51
N GLY A 90 -11.64 0.10 14.15
CA GLY A 90 -12.66 -0.53 14.98
C GLY A 90 -13.04 0.28 16.22
N GLU A 91 -13.05 1.61 16.12
CA GLU A 91 -13.32 2.57 17.20
C GLU A 91 -14.80 2.67 17.62
N GLY A 92 -15.75 2.07 16.88
CA GLY A 92 -17.18 2.19 17.14
C GLY A 92 -17.89 0.89 17.53
N GLY A 93 -19.01 1.01 18.26
CA GLY A 93 -19.93 -0.10 18.53
C GLY A 93 -19.39 -1.24 19.42
N PHE A 94 -20.27 -2.20 19.72
CA PHE A 94 -19.93 -3.32 20.60
C PHE A 94 -18.99 -4.32 19.89
N ARG A 95 -17.90 -4.68 20.57
CA ARG A 95 -16.78 -5.48 20.02
C ARG A 95 -17.22 -6.83 19.44
N LEU A 96 -18.19 -7.50 20.07
CA LEU A 96 -18.70 -8.80 19.60
C LEU A 96 -19.47 -8.68 18.27
N PHE A 97 -20.34 -7.67 18.14
CA PHE A 97 -21.06 -7.45 16.88
C PHE A 97 -20.12 -7.07 15.74
N ARG A 98 -19.06 -6.30 16.02
CA ARG A 98 -18.02 -6.01 15.03
C ARG A 98 -17.32 -7.26 14.52
N TYR A 99 -17.02 -8.21 15.40
CA TYR A 99 -16.35 -9.45 15.03
C TYR A 99 -17.16 -10.24 13.98
N PHE A 100 -18.47 -10.38 14.18
CA PHE A 100 -19.34 -11.08 13.22
C PHE A 100 -19.58 -10.31 11.91
N GLN A 101 -19.34 -9.00 11.91
CA GLN A 101 -19.44 -8.16 10.72
C GLN A 101 -18.17 -8.15 9.87
N LYS A 102 -17.07 -8.72 10.37
CA LYS A 102 -15.78 -8.74 9.67
C LYS A 102 -15.67 -9.95 8.75
N LYS A 103 -15.21 -9.71 7.52
CA LYS A 103 -14.70 -10.73 6.61
C LYS A 103 -13.45 -10.23 5.90
N ASP A 104 -12.70 -11.17 5.36
CA ASP A 104 -11.52 -10.91 4.57
C ASP A 104 -11.76 -11.43 3.15
N LEU A 105 -11.36 -10.64 2.16
CA LEU A 105 -11.18 -11.09 0.78
C LEU A 105 -9.67 -11.18 0.52
N ALA A 106 -9.15 -12.40 0.37
CA ALA A 106 -7.75 -12.67 0.12
C ALA A 106 -7.33 -12.16 -1.27
N ASN A 107 -6.06 -11.76 -1.43
CA ASN A 107 -5.50 -11.32 -2.71
C ASN A 107 -6.34 -10.26 -3.45
N ALA A 108 -7.00 -9.38 -2.71
CA ALA A 108 -7.95 -8.41 -3.24
C ALA A 108 -7.28 -7.15 -3.79
N SER A 109 -6.07 -6.86 -3.33
CA SER A 109 -5.40 -5.59 -3.55
C SER A 109 -3.88 -5.79 -3.62
N TRP A 110 -3.18 -4.75 -4.05
CA TRP A 110 -1.74 -4.59 -3.89
C TRP A 110 -1.46 -3.54 -2.83
N HIS A 111 -0.42 -3.75 -2.03
CA HIS A 111 0.14 -2.72 -1.16
C HIS A 111 1.61 -2.53 -1.54
N CYS A 112 2.00 -1.32 -1.95
CA CYS A 112 3.37 -1.01 -2.38
C CYS A 112 4.01 0.00 -1.43
N SER A 113 4.52 -0.49 -0.30
CA SER A 113 5.09 0.40 0.70
C SER A 113 6.45 0.92 0.26
N SER A 114 6.64 2.24 0.42
CA SER A 114 7.89 2.94 0.09
C SER A 114 8.33 2.82 -1.37
N CYS A 115 7.38 2.68 -2.31
CA CYS A 115 7.64 2.57 -3.75
C CYS A 115 7.91 3.94 -4.40
N PHE A 116 9.01 4.59 -4.01
CA PHE A 116 9.35 5.94 -4.45
C PHE A 116 10.41 5.98 -5.55
N SER A 117 10.35 7.01 -6.40
CA SER A 117 11.30 7.20 -7.50
C SER A 117 12.56 7.95 -7.07
N THR A 118 12.52 8.61 -5.92
CA THR A 118 13.60 9.44 -5.39
C THR A 118 13.97 9.09 -3.95
N ILE A 119 15.22 9.33 -3.58
CA ILE A 119 15.68 9.25 -2.19
C ILE A 119 15.00 10.33 -1.36
N SER A 120 14.78 11.52 -1.92
CA SER A 120 14.08 12.59 -1.22
C SER A 120 12.68 12.18 -0.73
N GLU A 121 11.89 11.53 -1.59
CA GLU A 121 10.57 10.98 -1.21
C GLU A 121 10.70 9.92 -0.10
N MET A 122 11.71 9.05 -0.19
CA MET A 122 11.98 8.04 0.82
C MET A 122 12.30 8.69 2.18
N LEU A 123 13.19 9.68 2.20
CA LEU A 123 13.57 10.42 3.40
C LEU A 123 12.41 11.21 4.00
N ASN A 124 11.54 11.77 3.15
CA ASN A 124 10.32 12.44 3.58
C ASN A 124 9.35 11.47 4.25
N LYS A 125 9.14 10.28 3.66
CA LYS A 125 8.36 9.21 4.29
C LYS A 125 8.97 8.81 5.63
N MET A 126 10.29 8.61 5.69
CA MET A 126 11.01 8.27 6.92
C MET A 126 10.86 9.34 8.02
N ALA A 127 10.87 10.63 7.65
CA ALA A 127 10.65 11.73 8.59
C ALA A 127 9.22 11.77 9.17
N SER A 128 8.23 11.22 8.45
CA SER A 128 6.82 11.19 8.88
C SER A 128 6.50 10.07 9.88
N PHE A 129 7.45 9.18 10.20
CA PHE A 129 7.21 8.12 11.18
C PHE A 129 7.11 8.72 12.60
N SER A 130 6.02 8.37 13.27
CA SER A 130 5.72 8.79 14.65
C SER A 130 6.66 8.20 15.70
N HIS A 131 7.34 7.09 15.38
CA HIS A 131 8.37 6.51 16.24
C HIS A 131 9.71 7.19 15.99
N THR A 132 10.03 8.21 16.81
CA THR A 132 11.29 8.97 16.73
C THR A 132 12.55 8.09 16.78
N THR A 133 12.46 6.90 17.38
CA THR A 133 13.55 5.92 17.43
C THR A 133 13.91 5.31 16.07
N LEU A 134 12.97 5.29 15.13
CA LEU A 134 13.17 4.83 13.74
C LEU A 134 13.65 5.96 12.81
N ASN A 135 13.78 7.18 13.33
CA ASN A 135 14.23 8.37 12.60
C ASN A 135 15.68 8.74 12.93
N ARG A 136 16.50 7.78 13.34
CA ARG A 136 17.92 8.02 13.66
C ARG A 136 18.72 8.25 12.38
N GLU A 137 19.76 9.07 12.50
CA GLU A 137 20.66 9.42 11.39
C GLU A 137 21.30 8.17 10.74
N GLU A 138 21.55 7.13 11.55
CA GLU A 138 22.10 5.85 11.11
C GLU A 138 21.26 5.15 10.01
N PHE A 139 19.97 5.43 9.92
CA PHE A 139 19.08 4.88 8.89
C PHE A 139 18.90 5.79 7.67
N ARG A 140 19.34 7.06 7.76
CA ARG A 140 19.01 8.11 6.79
C ARG A 140 20.09 8.35 5.74
N SER A 141 21.24 7.69 5.80
CA SER A 141 22.27 7.86 4.78
C SER A 141 21.80 7.30 3.43
N GLU A 142 22.02 8.07 2.36
CA GLU A 142 21.58 7.70 1.01
C GLU A 142 22.18 6.36 0.56
N GLU A 143 23.46 6.14 0.86
CA GLU A 143 24.17 4.89 0.54
C GLU A 143 23.50 3.69 1.20
N ARG A 144 23.07 3.83 2.47
CA ARG A 144 22.36 2.76 3.16
C ARG A 144 20.97 2.51 2.54
N ILE A 145 20.22 3.58 2.25
CA ILE A 145 18.90 3.45 1.63
C ILE A 145 19.02 2.68 0.31
N VAL A 146 19.96 3.08 -0.54
CA VAL A 146 20.22 2.41 -1.81
C VAL A 146 20.63 0.95 -1.61
N ASP A 147 21.53 0.67 -0.67
CA ASP A 147 21.98 -0.70 -0.37
C ASP A 147 20.83 -1.61 0.11
N ARG A 148 19.99 -1.12 1.01
CA ARG A 148 18.84 -1.88 1.55
C ARG A 148 17.79 -2.10 0.48
N VAL A 149 17.45 -1.06 -0.29
CA VAL A 149 16.46 -1.14 -1.37
C VAL A 149 16.89 -2.11 -2.45
N ARG A 150 18.14 -2.05 -2.94
CA ARG A 150 18.60 -2.95 -4.00
C ARG A 150 18.62 -4.42 -3.59
N LYS A 151 18.78 -4.68 -2.29
CA LYS A 151 18.83 -6.03 -1.71
C LYS A 151 17.47 -6.52 -1.20
N GLY A 152 16.43 -5.67 -1.20
CA GLY A 152 15.13 -6.00 -0.63
C GLY A 152 15.17 -6.23 0.89
N LEU A 153 16.04 -5.50 1.60
CA LEU A 153 16.18 -5.61 3.06
C LEU A 153 15.37 -4.51 3.75
N ASP A 154 14.82 -4.79 4.93
CA ASP A 154 14.15 -3.78 5.75
C ASP A 154 15.09 -2.61 6.09
N LEU A 155 14.63 -1.38 5.89
CA LEU A 155 15.43 -0.17 6.15
C LEU A 155 15.84 -0.04 7.62
N TRP A 156 14.99 -0.52 8.53
CA TRP A 156 15.12 -0.38 9.97
C TRP A 156 15.67 -1.63 10.66
N ASP A 157 16.06 -2.66 9.90
CA ASP A 157 16.54 -3.94 10.43
C ASP A 157 15.57 -4.56 11.46
N ARG A 158 14.26 -4.42 11.23
CA ARG A 158 13.23 -4.99 12.10
C ARG A 158 13.18 -6.51 11.94
N GLU A 159 13.12 -7.21 13.07
CA GLU A 159 12.98 -8.66 13.09
C GLU A 159 11.62 -9.09 12.49
N GLY A 160 11.63 -10.10 11.62
CA GLY A 160 10.44 -10.64 10.96
C GLY A 160 10.01 -9.93 9.68
N GLU A 161 10.63 -8.79 9.34
CA GLU A 161 10.36 -8.06 8.09
C GLU A 161 11.27 -8.59 6.98
N GLU A 162 10.88 -9.76 6.45
CA GLU A 162 11.60 -10.43 5.36
C GLU A 162 10.82 -10.39 4.05
N TYR A 163 11.57 -10.28 2.95
CA TYR A 163 11.00 -10.20 1.61
C TYR A 163 11.62 -11.27 0.69
N GLU A 164 10.77 -11.85 -0.15
CA GLU A 164 11.14 -12.72 -1.26
C GLU A 164 11.38 -11.85 -2.50
N VAL A 165 12.50 -12.10 -3.20
CA VAL A 165 12.83 -11.40 -4.45
C VAL A 165 12.19 -12.14 -5.62
N LEU A 166 11.31 -11.44 -6.35
CA LEU A 166 10.60 -11.94 -7.52
C LEU A 166 11.17 -11.32 -8.81
N TRP A 167 12.02 -12.07 -9.51
CA TRP A 167 12.72 -11.59 -10.71
C TRP A 167 11.82 -11.32 -11.92
N GLU A 168 10.73 -12.09 -12.05
CA GLU A 168 9.77 -11.97 -13.15
C GLU A 168 8.34 -11.87 -12.61
N ASN A 169 8.12 -10.95 -11.68
CA ASN A 169 6.79 -10.78 -11.11
C ASN A 169 5.78 -10.29 -12.16
N LYS A 170 4.76 -11.10 -12.43
CA LYS A 170 3.62 -10.75 -13.29
C LYS A 170 2.46 -10.15 -12.51
N ASP A 171 2.51 -10.23 -11.19
CA ASP A 171 1.45 -9.76 -10.30
C ASP A 171 1.68 -8.30 -9.91
N VAL A 172 1.48 -7.41 -10.89
CA VAL A 172 1.66 -5.96 -10.77
C VAL A 172 0.44 -5.23 -11.32
N PRO A 173 0.14 -3.98 -10.90
CA PRO A 173 -0.89 -3.18 -11.54
C PRO A 173 -0.62 -3.03 -13.04
N GLY A 174 -1.62 -3.33 -13.87
CA GLY A 174 -1.44 -3.36 -15.33
C GLY A 174 -0.90 -2.05 -15.91
N TRP A 175 -1.28 -0.90 -15.33
CA TRP A 175 -0.73 0.40 -15.73
C TRP A 175 0.77 0.53 -15.46
N VAL A 176 1.27 0.00 -14.34
CA VAL A 176 2.70 0.00 -14.00
C VAL A 176 3.46 -0.89 -14.99
N GLY A 177 2.96 -2.12 -15.22
CA GLY A 177 3.57 -3.06 -16.17
C GLY A 177 3.61 -2.54 -17.61
N ASN A 178 2.52 -1.91 -18.08
CA ASN A 178 2.42 -1.40 -19.45
C ASN A 178 3.20 -0.10 -19.69
N ASN A 179 3.70 0.56 -18.63
CA ASN A 179 4.43 1.82 -18.72
C ASN A 179 5.81 1.69 -18.03
N SER A 180 6.52 0.61 -18.32
CA SER A 180 7.79 0.26 -17.67
C SER A 180 8.90 1.30 -17.84
N GLU A 181 8.90 2.08 -18.92
CA GLU A 181 9.86 3.19 -19.08
C GLU A 181 9.70 4.25 -17.98
N ARG A 182 8.45 4.53 -17.59
CA ARG A 182 8.14 5.51 -16.54
C ARG A 182 8.26 4.91 -15.14
N PHE A 183 7.84 3.66 -14.97
CA PHE A 183 7.74 3.01 -13.66
C PHE A 183 8.78 1.91 -13.45
N GLY A 184 9.88 1.92 -14.19
CA GLY A 184 10.93 0.90 -14.09
C GLY A 184 11.44 0.72 -12.66
N TYR A 185 11.53 1.81 -11.90
CA TYR A 185 11.88 1.80 -10.48
C TYR A 185 10.92 0.96 -9.61
N MET A 186 9.64 0.82 -9.98
CA MET A 186 8.70 -0.06 -9.26
C MET A 186 8.82 -1.52 -9.66
N LEU A 187 9.51 -1.84 -10.76
CA LEU A 187 9.61 -3.20 -11.31
C LEU A 187 10.96 -3.85 -11.03
N ARG A 188 12.04 -3.05 -11.01
CA ARG A 188 13.43 -3.51 -10.82
C ARG A 188 14.20 -2.52 -9.96
N ARG A 189 14.86 -3.04 -8.93
CA ARG A 189 15.59 -2.26 -7.91
C ARG A 189 17.02 -2.73 -7.74
N GLU A 190 17.45 -3.79 -8.42
CA GLU A 190 18.77 -4.42 -8.23
C GLU A 190 19.95 -3.58 -8.74
N GLY A 191 19.70 -2.55 -9.55
CA GLY A 191 20.74 -1.70 -10.13
C GLY A 191 21.53 -0.90 -9.07
N GLY A 192 22.72 -0.41 -9.46
CA GLY A 192 23.61 0.34 -8.57
C GLY A 192 23.00 1.61 -7.97
N ASN A 193 21.96 2.20 -8.58
CA ASN A 193 21.22 3.32 -8.02
C ASN A 193 19.88 2.91 -7.37
N ALA A 194 19.58 1.62 -7.31
CA ALA A 194 18.31 1.07 -6.85
C ALA A 194 17.06 1.67 -7.50
N GLY A 195 17.17 2.13 -8.76
CA GLY A 195 16.07 2.80 -9.46
C GLY A 195 15.75 4.21 -8.96
N PHE A 196 16.57 4.79 -8.08
CA PHE A 196 16.43 6.18 -7.66
C PHE A 196 17.00 7.12 -8.74
N VAL A 197 16.19 8.08 -9.18
CA VAL A 197 16.57 9.01 -10.26
C VAL A 197 17.46 10.15 -9.80
N ASP A 198 17.49 10.41 -8.49
CA ASP A 198 18.29 11.47 -7.84
C ASP A 198 19.58 10.94 -7.19
N TYR A 199 19.92 9.67 -7.40
CA TYR A 199 21.13 9.06 -6.86
C TYR A 199 22.13 8.68 -7.96
N VAL A 200 23.37 9.15 -7.81
CA VAL A 200 24.48 8.80 -8.70
C VAL A 200 25.34 7.74 -8.04
N ALA A 201 25.30 6.51 -8.58
CA ALA A 201 26.15 5.43 -8.10
C ALA A 201 27.63 5.78 -8.30
N LYS A 202 28.45 5.56 -7.27
CA LYS A 202 29.91 5.72 -7.39
C LYS A 202 30.47 4.64 -8.32
N HIS A 203 31.45 5.00 -9.16
CA HIS A 203 32.11 4.06 -10.08
C HIS A 203 32.66 2.85 -9.32
N GLY A 204 32.02 1.69 -9.47
CA GLY A 204 32.39 0.43 -8.79
C GLY A 204 31.21 -0.54 -8.61
N ASP A 205 29.98 -0.02 -8.53
CA ASP A 205 28.76 -0.81 -8.26
C ASP A 205 28.05 -1.35 -9.52
N VAL A 206 28.64 -1.15 -10.70
CA VAL A 206 28.11 -1.66 -11.98
C VAL A 206 28.80 -2.98 -12.30
N ASN A 207 28.38 -4.08 -11.67
CA ASN A 207 28.65 -5.42 -12.18
C ASN A 207 27.57 -6.40 -11.69
N GLY A 208 26.73 -6.81 -12.63
CA GLY A 208 25.66 -7.78 -12.46
C GLY A 208 25.01 -8.04 -13.81
N SER A 209 25.80 -8.57 -14.74
CA SER A 209 25.36 -9.17 -16.01
C SER A 209 24.63 -10.49 -15.78
#